data_AF-A0A7C5H8B2-F1
#
_entry.id   AF-A0A7C5H8B2-F1
#
_cell.length_a   1.000
_cell.length_b   1.000
_cell.length_c   1.000
_cell.angle_alpha   90.00
_cell.angle_beta   90.00
_cell.angle_gamma   90.00
#
_symmetry.space_group_name_H-M   'P 1'
#
loop_
_entity.id
_entity.type
_entity.pdbx_description
1 polymer ?
#
loop_
_entity_poly.entity_id
_entity_poly.type
_entity_poly.pdbx_seq_one_letter_code
_entity_poly.pdbx_strand_id
1 'polypeptide(L)' 'EEFREVIQLCDIEGFTYEEIANMVESPIGTVRSRLYRGRKLLRAKLEDYAKKHGYNTESGE' A
#
# COMPACT_ATOMS: atom_id res chain seq x y z
N GLU A 1 11.05 5.96 3.37
CA GLU A 1 9.91 6.02 4.31
C GLU A 1 8.57 6.31 3.62
N GLU A 2 8.56 7.09 2.54
CA GLU A 2 7.35 7.56 1.84
C GLU A 2 6.31 6.48 1.45
N PHE A 3 6.73 5.25 1.10
CA PHE A 3 5.76 4.17 0.81
C PHE A 3 5.10 3.62 2.06
N ARG A 4 5.86 3.52 3.16
CA ARG A 4 5.35 2.96 4.42
C ARG A 4 4.28 3.87 5.01
N GLU A 5 4.55 5.17 5.02
CA GLU A 5 3.63 6.18 5.55
C GLU A 5 2.28 6.14 4.84
N VAL A 6 2.25 6.22 3.50
CA VAL A 6 0.98 6.19 2.75
C VAL A 6 0.24 4.84 2.89
N ILE A 7 0.97 3.72 2.98
CA ILE A 7 0.37 2.41 3.24
C ILE A 7 -0.26 2.37 4.62
N GLN A 8 0.44 2.86 5.65
CA GLN A 8 -0.07 2.85 7.02
C GLN A 8 -1.34 3.71 7.12
N LEU A 9 -1.30 4.93 6.61
CA LEU A 9 -2.47 5.82 6.62
C LEU A 9 -3.67 5.22 5.88
N CYS A 10 -3.43 4.54 4.75
CA CYS A 10 -4.51 3.99 3.93
C CYS A 10 -4.98 2.59 4.39
N ASP A 11 -4.09 1.61 4.41
CA ASP A 11 -4.41 0.19 4.59
C ASP A 11 -4.60 -0.19 6.08
N ILE A 12 -4.05 0.61 7.01
CA ILE A 12 -4.14 0.35 8.46
C ILE A 12 -5.09 1.35 9.13
N GLU A 13 -4.92 2.65 8.87
CA GLU A 13 -5.71 3.70 9.53
C GLU A 13 -7.01 4.06 8.78
N GLY A 14 -7.12 3.67 7.51
CA GLY A 14 -8.37 3.78 6.74
C GLY A 14 -8.63 5.16 6.13
N PHE A 15 -7.63 6.04 6.07
CA PHE A 15 -7.78 7.36 5.44
C PHE A 15 -7.98 7.26 3.93
N THR A 16 -8.76 8.18 3.38
CA THR A 16 -8.94 8.36 1.94
C THR A 16 -7.67 8.89 1.26
N TYR A 17 -7.55 8.71 -0.06
CA TYR A 17 -6.39 9.21 -0.80
C TYR A 17 -6.30 10.74 -0.76
N GLU A 18 -7.45 11.41 -0.72
CA GLU A 18 -7.60 12.85 -0.59
C GLU A 18 -7.11 13.34 0.78
N GLU A 19 -7.52 12.68 1.88
CA GLU A 19 -7.05 13.00 3.23
C GLU A 19 -5.54 12.81 3.35
N ILE A 20 -5.01 11.70 2.84
CA ILE A 20 -3.57 11.41 2.85
C ILE A 20 -2.81 12.47 2.06
N ALA A 21 -3.27 12.82 0.86
CA ALA A 21 -2.63 13.84 0.02
C ALA A 21 -2.49 15.18 0.75
N ASN A 22 -3.51 15.56 1.53
CA ASN A 22 -3.47 16.77 2.36
C ASN A 22 -2.52 16.63 3.56
N MET A 23 -2.50 15.47 4.25
CA MET A 23 -1.64 15.22 5.41
C MET A 23 -0.15 15.17 5.06
N VAL A 24 0.22 14.54 3.94
CA VAL A 24 1.61 14.38 3.51
C VAL A 24 2.07 15.45 2.51
N GLU A 25 1.25 16.50 2.34
CA GLU A 25 1.50 17.63 1.44
C GLU A 25 1.96 17.21 0.03
N SER A 26 1.26 16.22 -0.55
CA SER A 26 1.64 15.61 -1.83
C SER A 26 0.45 15.48 -2.78
N PRO A 27 0.65 15.63 -4.11
CA PRO A 27 -0.43 15.43 -5.06
C PRO A 27 -1.11 14.06 -4.92
N ILE A 28 -2.43 14.00 -5.07
CA ILE A 28 -3.18 12.74 -4.99
C ILE A 28 -2.69 11.68 -5.99
N GLY A 29 -2.22 12.10 -7.17
CA GLY A 29 -1.59 11.20 -8.15
C GLY A 29 -0.30 10.55 -7.62
N THR A 30 0.48 11.31 -6.84
CA THR A 30 1.67 10.80 -6.15
C THR A 30 1.28 9.79 -5.09
N VAL A 31 0.27 10.09 -4.26
CA VAL A 31 -0.26 9.15 -3.25
C VAL A 31 -0.70 7.84 -3.90
N ARG A 32 -1.50 7.90 -4.98
CA ARG A 32 -1.93 6.71 -5.74
C ARG A 32 -0.75 5.91 -6.28
N SER A 33 0.23 6.57 -6.90
CA SER A 33 1.40 5.86 -7.45
C SER A 33 2.31 5.27 -6.37
N ARG A 34 2.47 5.95 -5.22
CA ARG A 34 3.19 5.45 -4.05
C ARG A 34 2.48 4.24 -3.44
N LEU A 35 1.16 4.28 -3.28
CA LEU A 35 0.36 3.15 -2.81
C LEU A 35 0.47 1.94 -3.73
N TYR A 36 0.32 2.15 -5.05
CA TYR A 36 0.43 1.06 -6.03
C TYR A 36 1.79 0.37 -5.95
N ARG A 37 2.88 1.14 -6.01
CA ARG A 37 4.26 0.59 -5.94
C ARG A 37 4.54 -0.02 -4.58
N GLY A 38 4.09 0.65 -3.52
CA GLY A 38 4.25 0.22 -2.14
C GLY A 38 3.57 -1.13 -1.86
N ARG A 39 2.29 -1.28 -2.25
CA ARG A 39 1.55 -2.54 -2.13
C ARG A 39 2.18 -3.65 -2.96
N LYS A 40 2.67 -3.35 -4.18
CA LYS A 40 3.40 -4.35 -5.00
C LYS A 40 4.67 -4.85 -4.30
N LEU A 41 5.46 -3.95 -3.72
CA LEU A 41 6.65 -4.30 -2.96
C LEU A 41 6.31 -5.07 -1.68
N LEU A 42 5.25 -4.68 -0.98
CA LEU A 42 4.80 -5.34 0.24
C LEU A 42 4.31 -6.76 -0.05
N ARG A 43 3.51 -6.94 -1.11
CA ARG A 43 3.07 -8.24 -1.58
C ARG A 43 4.24 -9.19 -1.85
N ALA A 44 5.25 -8.73 -2.59
CA ALA A 44 6.43 -9.53 -2.88
C ALA A 44 7.16 -9.97 -1.59
N LYS A 45 7.24 -9.10 -0.58
CA LYS A 45 7.86 -9.42 0.71
C LYS A 45 7.03 -10.37 1.57
N LEU A 46 5.71 -10.35 1.42
CA LEU A 46 4.78 -11.17 2.21
C LEU A 46 4.40 -12.47 1.50
N GLU A 47 4.91 -12.75 0.32
CA GLU A 47 4.51 -13.92 -0.49
C GLU A 47 4.69 -15.25 0.28
N ASP A 48 5.85 -15.47 0.89
CA ASP A 48 6.12 -16.69 1.67
C ASP A 48 5.24 -16.77 2.91
N TYR A 49 4.99 -15.63 3.56
CA TYR A 49 4.08 -15.57 4.71
C TYR A 49 2.66 -15.93 4.29
N ALA A 50 2.20 -15.37 3.17
CA ALA A 50 0.88 -15.62 2.60
C ALA A 50 0.68 -17.10 2.29
N LYS A 51 1.63 -17.72 1.59
CA LYS A 51 1.62 -19.16 1.25
C LYS A 51 1.55 -20.04 2.49
N LYS A 52 2.36 -19.75 3.52
CA LYS A 52 2.38 -20.53 4.78
C LYS A 52 1.05 -20.51 5.54
N HIS A 53 0.25 -19.46 5.37
CA HIS A 53 -1.02 -19.28 6.07
C HIS A 53 -2.24 -19.54 5.17
N GLY A 54 -2.03 -20.05 3.95
CA GLY A 54 -3.11 -20.42 3.04
C GLY A 54 -3.82 -19.25 2.35
N TYR A 55 -3.21 -18.06 2.32
CA TYR A 55 -3.76 -16.93 1.56
C TYR A 55 -3.52 -17.13 0.07
N ASN A 56 -4.53 -16.85 -0.76
CA ASN A 56 -4.41 -16.96 -2.21
C ASN A 56 -3.49 -15.86 -2.76
N THR A 57 -2.35 -16.25 -3.33
CA THR A 57 -1.36 -15.34 -3.93
C THR A 57 -1.47 -15.20 -5.45
N GLU A 58 -2.41 -15.90 -6.10
CA GLU A 58 -2.53 -16.00 -7.57
C GLU A 58 -3.32 -14.84 -8.21
N SER A 59 -3.94 -13.96 -7.43
CA SER A 59 -4.75 -12.87 -7.96
C SER A 59 -3.90 -11.62 -8.23
N GLY A 60 -3.32 -11.45 -9.42
CA GLY A 60 -2.64 -10.19 -9.75
C GLY A 60 -1.81 -10.18 -11.02
N GLU A 61 -2.46 -10.42 -12.16
CA GLU A 61 -2.08 -9.79 -13.44
C GLU A 61 -2.93 -8.52 -13.65
#